data_AF-A0A5B8Z7Z6-F1
#
_entry.id   AF-A0A5B8Z7Z6-F1
#
_cell.length_a   1.000
_cell.length_b   1.000
_cell.length_c   1.000
_cell.angle_alpha   90.00
_cell.angle_beta   90.00
_cell.angle_gamma   90.00
#
_symmetry.space_group_name_H-M   'P 1'
#
loop_
_entity.id
_entity.type
_entity.pdbx_description
1 polymer ?
#
loop_
_entity_poly.entity_id
_entity_poly.type
_entity_poly.pdbx_seq_one_letter_code
_entity_poly.pdbx_strand_id
1 'polypeptide(L)'
;MKIIKFLIITVVLLGVIGYGVYHYGTKIASDKVVETISAELENSGELEEIKKTIESDPELKSFIEEAETADSSKLPFTTKEEATKVLIQKVGISELNDIRVQVQNGSISKEEVLQEIQGKLTEEEIMALKVIAYKELNK
;
A
#
# COMPACT_ATOMS: atom_id res chain seq x y z
N MET A 1 -31.16 -35.89 -21.61
CA MET A 1 -31.37 -34.48 -21.16
C MET A 1 -30.91 -34.18 -19.73
N LYS A 2 -30.67 -35.17 -18.84
CA LYS A 2 -30.24 -34.89 -17.44
C LYS A 2 -28.78 -34.43 -17.33
N ILE A 3 -27.89 -34.99 -18.14
CA ILE A 3 -26.44 -34.69 -18.12
C ILE A 3 -26.14 -33.29 -18.65
N ILE A 4 -26.82 -32.87 -19.72
CA ILE A 4 -26.72 -31.51 -20.27
C ILE A 4 -27.23 -30.45 -19.30
N LYS A 5 -28.34 -30.71 -18.59
CA LYS A 5 -28.82 -29.81 -17.53
C LYS A 5 -27.82 -29.69 -16.38
N PHE A 6 -27.18 -30.79 -15.99
CA PHE A 6 -26.15 -30.79 -14.95
C PHE A 6 -24.90 -29.99 -15.37
N LEU A 7 -24.43 -30.19 -16.61
CA LEU A 7 -23.31 -29.42 -17.17
C LEU A 7 -23.59 -27.92 -17.22
N ILE A 8 -24.79 -27.51 -17.64
CA ILE A 8 -25.18 -26.08 -17.68
C ILE A 8 -25.18 -25.48 -16.27
N ILE A 9 -25.70 -26.19 -15.27
CA ILE A 9 -25.69 -25.74 -13.87
C ILE A 9 -24.26 -25.56 -13.37
N THR A 10 -23.36 -26.51 -13.64
CA THR A 10 -21.95 -26.42 -13.25
C THR A 10 -21.25 -25.23 -13.91
N VAL A 11 -21.49 -24.98 -15.19
CA VAL A 11 -20.90 -23.83 -15.92
C VAL A 11 -21.42 -22.49 -15.36
N VAL A 12 -22.72 -22.39 -15.05
CA VAL A 12 -23.28 -21.19 -14.43
C VAL A 12 -22.71 -20.98 -13.02
N LEU A 13 -22.58 -22.04 -12.23
CA LEU A 13 -21.99 -21.96 -10.89
C LEU A 13 -20.53 -21.52 -10.94
N LEU A 14 -19.74 -22.08 -11.85
CA LEU A 14 -18.34 -21.68 -12.07
C LEU A 14 -18.24 -20.24 -12.60
N GLY A 15 -19.17 -19.80 -13.44
CA GLY A 15 -19.23 -18.41 -13.91
C GLY A 15 -19.51 -17.43 -12.77
N VAL A 16 -20.45 -17.74 -11.87
CA VAL A 16 -20.76 -16.92 -10.69
C VAL A 16 -19.60 -16.91 -9.70
N ILE A 17 -18.97 -18.06 -9.44
CA ILE A 17 -17.80 -18.15 -8.57
C ILE A 17 -16.61 -17.39 -9.18
N GLY A 18 -16.35 -17.56 -10.48
CA GLY A 18 -15.29 -16.84 -11.19
C GLY A 18 -15.50 -15.33 -11.18
N TYR A 19 -16.73 -14.87 -11.40
CA TYR A 19 -17.08 -13.45 -11.30
C TYR A 19 -16.94 -12.92 -9.87
N GLY A 20 -17.37 -13.71 -8.88
CA GLY A 20 -17.22 -13.37 -7.47
C GLY A 20 -15.76 -13.26 -7.03
N VAL A 21 -14.90 -14.19 -7.43
CA VAL A 21 -13.45 -14.15 -7.14
C VAL A 21 -12.78 -12.97 -7.85
N TYR A 22 -13.13 -12.68 -9.10
CA TYR A 22 -12.57 -11.56 -9.83
C TYR A 22 -12.90 -10.20 -9.18
N HIS A 23 -14.13 -10.00 -8.71
CA HIS A 23 -14.55 -8.74 -8.10
C HIS A 23 -14.27 -8.61 -6.59
N TYR A 24 -14.32 -9.71 -5.83
CA TYR A 24 -14.20 -9.69 -4.36
C TYR A 24 -12.95 -10.39 -3.82
N GLY A 25 -12.37 -11.33 -4.58
CA GLY A 25 -11.17 -12.06 -4.16
C GLY A 25 -9.94 -11.16 -4.01
N THR A 26 -9.84 -10.13 -4.84
CA THR A 26 -8.75 -9.14 -4.75
C THR A 26 -8.81 -8.31 -3.47
N LYS A 27 -10.01 -7.91 -3.01
CA LYS A 27 -10.17 -7.18 -1.73
C LYS A 27 -9.71 -8.01 -0.54
N ILE A 28 -10.13 -9.27 -0.46
CA ILE A 28 -9.75 -10.17 0.65
C ILE A 28 -8.24 -10.43 0.66
N ALA A 29 -7.61 -10.56 -0.52
CA ALA A 29 -6.17 -10.74 -0.62
C ALA A 29 -5.40 -9.50 -0.14
N SER A 30 -5.84 -8.29 -0.52
CA SER A 30 -5.20 -7.05 -0.08
C SER A 30 -5.30 -6.86 1.43
N ASP A 31 -6.48 -7.04 2.02
CA ASP A 31 -6.68 -6.82 3.47
C ASP A 31 -5.77 -7.75 4.31
N LYS A 32 -5.59 -9.01 3.87
CA LYS A 32 -4.72 -9.97 4.57
C LYS A 32 -3.23 -9.66 4.43
N VAL A 33 -2.81 -9.11 3.29
CA VAL A 33 -1.43 -8.65 3.08
C VAL A 33 -1.11 -7.46 3.99
N VAL A 34 -2.04 -6.50 4.08
CA VAL A 34 -1.91 -5.34 4.99
C VAL A 34 -1.75 -5.80 6.44
N GLU A 35 -2.62 -6.69 6.91
CA GLU A 35 -2.60 -7.19 8.29
C GLU A 35 -1.27 -7.89 8.61
N THR A 36 -0.77 -8.72 7.69
CA THR A 36 0.49 -9.47 7.89
C THR A 36 1.68 -8.54 7.96
N ILE A 37 1.77 -7.55 7.06
CA ILE A 37 2.89 -6.59 7.03
C ILE A 37 2.88 -5.71 8.28
N SER A 38 1.71 -5.20 8.68
CA SER A 38 1.59 -4.38 9.89
C SER A 38 2.03 -5.16 11.13
N ALA A 39 1.60 -6.42 11.26
CA ALA A 39 2.00 -7.27 12.38
C ALA A 39 3.50 -7.58 12.37
N GLU A 40 4.11 -7.79 11.20
CA GLU A 40 5.55 -8.05 11.08
C GLU A 40 6.35 -6.82 11.50
N LEU A 41 6.03 -5.64 10.96
CA LEU A 41 6.69 -4.36 11.26
C LEU A 41 6.62 -3.98 12.75
N GLU A 42 5.48 -4.19 13.41
CA GLU A 42 5.32 -3.88 14.84
C GLU A 42 6.12 -4.85 15.73
N ASN A 43 6.29 -6.11 15.32
CA ASN A 43 7.00 -7.13 16.12
C ASN A 43 8.50 -7.20 15.84
N SER A 44 8.97 -6.78 14.65
CA SER A 44 10.37 -6.91 14.22
C SER A 44 11.27 -5.80 14.75
N GLY A 45 10.71 -4.68 15.22
CA GLY A 45 11.47 -3.48 15.57
C GLY A 45 11.95 -2.68 14.35
N GLU A 46 11.55 -3.06 13.13
CA GLU A 46 11.89 -2.33 11.90
C GLU A 46 11.37 -0.89 11.91
N LEU A 47 10.26 -0.61 12.61
CA LEU A 47 9.76 0.77 12.78
C LEU A 47 10.79 1.70 13.43
N GLU A 48 11.55 1.22 14.42
CA GLU A 48 12.59 2.01 15.08
C GLU A 48 13.79 2.28 14.14
N GLU A 49 14.14 1.30 13.30
CA GLU A 49 15.20 1.48 12.29
C GLU A 49 14.77 2.47 11.20
N ILE A 50 13.52 2.40 10.75
CA ILE A 50 12.93 3.36 9.81
C ILE A 50 12.93 4.76 10.41
N LYS A 51 12.48 4.90 11.66
CA LYS A 51 12.48 6.18 12.38
C LYS A 51 13.87 6.77 12.47
N LYS A 52 14.86 5.99 12.91
CA LYS A 52 16.25 6.43 12.98
C LYS A 52 16.79 6.84 11.61
N THR A 53 16.45 6.11 10.56
CA THR A 53 16.86 6.43 9.19
C THR A 53 16.30 7.78 8.74
N ILE A 54 15.01 8.02 8.98
CA ILE A 54 14.34 9.29 8.66
C ILE A 54 14.92 10.44 9.49
N GLU A 55 15.11 10.25 10.79
CA GLU A 55 15.69 11.29 11.66
C GLU A 55 17.13 11.64 11.31
N SER A 56 17.89 10.66 10.81
CA SER A 56 19.28 10.83 10.37
C SER A 56 19.43 11.46 8.98
N ASP A 57 18.34 11.53 8.22
CA ASP A 57 18.31 12.04 6.84
C ASP A 57 17.54 13.38 6.80
N PRO A 58 18.23 14.53 6.68
CA PRO A 58 17.60 15.85 6.71
C PRO A 58 16.52 16.03 5.63
N GLU A 59 16.69 15.39 4.48
CA GLU A 59 15.74 15.51 3.37
C GLU A 59 14.46 14.76 3.69
N LEU A 60 14.56 13.49 4.13
CA LEU A 60 13.39 12.70 4.55
C LEU A 60 12.67 13.32 5.75
N LYS A 61 13.44 13.87 6.70
CA LYS A 61 12.87 14.57 7.84
C LYS A 61 12.05 15.78 7.40
N SER A 62 12.62 16.65 6.58
CA SER A 62 11.91 17.84 6.07
C SER A 62 10.66 17.47 5.28
N PHE A 63 10.74 16.39 4.47
CA PHE A 63 9.65 15.91 3.65
C PHE A 63 8.43 15.44 4.48
N ILE A 64 8.67 14.89 5.67
CA ILE A 64 7.62 14.42 6.59
C ILE A 64 7.16 15.53 7.54
N GLU A 65 8.03 16.45 7.95
CA GLU A 65 7.66 17.60 8.80
C GLU A 65 6.67 18.56 8.12
N GLU A 66 6.69 18.65 6.78
CA GLU A 66 5.64 19.36 6.02
C GLU A 66 4.21 18.91 6.39
N ALA A 67 4.07 17.66 6.82
CA ALA A 67 2.80 17.06 7.19
C ALA A 67 2.26 17.54 8.54
N GLU A 68 3.11 18.10 9.41
CA GLU A 68 2.71 18.57 10.76
C GLU A 68 1.60 19.63 10.69
N THR A 69 1.67 20.48 9.67
CA THR A 69 0.73 21.60 9.49
C THR A 69 -0.49 21.27 8.62
N ALA A 70 -0.56 20.04 8.10
CA ALA A 70 -1.61 19.63 7.19
C ALA A 70 -2.94 19.36 7.92
N ASP A 71 -4.04 19.86 7.34
CA ASP A 71 -5.39 19.61 7.86
C ASP A 71 -5.83 18.17 7.57
N SER A 72 -5.66 17.30 8.58
CA SER A 72 -6.01 15.88 8.50
C SER A 72 -7.47 15.61 8.10
N SER A 73 -8.37 16.57 8.29
CA SER A 73 -9.81 16.41 8.03
C SER A 73 -10.17 16.47 6.54
N LYS A 74 -9.26 17.00 5.71
CA LYS A 74 -9.46 17.17 4.26
C LYS A 74 -8.73 16.12 3.43
N LEU A 75 -8.02 15.20 4.07
CA LEU A 75 -7.21 14.21 3.37
C LEU A 75 -8.08 13.09 2.80
N PRO A 76 -7.72 12.54 1.63
CA PRO A 76 -8.47 11.47 0.97
C PRO A 76 -8.52 10.16 1.77
N PHE A 77 -7.60 9.98 2.72
CA PHE A 77 -7.55 8.86 3.67
C PHE A 77 -6.74 9.26 4.90
N THR A 78 -6.90 8.53 6.00
CA THR A 78 -6.25 8.88 7.27
C THR A 78 -5.67 7.69 8.03
N THR A 79 -5.91 6.46 7.58
CA THR A 79 -5.40 5.25 8.24
C THR A 79 -4.34 4.52 7.41
N LYS A 80 -3.50 3.73 8.09
CA LYS A 80 -2.44 2.91 7.47
C LYS A 80 -3.01 1.90 6.46
N GLU A 81 -4.17 1.32 6.77
CA GLU A 81 -4.83 0.33 5.92
C GLU A 81 -5.32 0.96 4.63
N GLU A 82 -5.94 2.13 4.71
CA GLU A 82 -6.37 2.90 3.54
C GLU A 82 -5.18 3.33 2.69
N ALA A 83 -4.12 3.84 3.31
CA ALA A 83 -2.87 4.22 2.64
C ALA A 83 -2.26 3.04 1.87
N THR A 84 -2.14 1.88 2.52
CA THR A 84 -1.57 0.68 1.89
C THR A 84 -2.42 0.23 0.70
N LYS A 85 -3.74 0.30 0.82
CA LYS A 85 -4.66 0.00 -0.27
C LYS A 85 -4.52 0.98 -1.43
N VAL A 86 -4.41 2.28 -1.16
CA VAL A 86 -4.18 3.31 -2.19
C VAL A 86 -2.86 3.05 -2.91
N LEU A 87 -1.78 2.74 -2.20
CA LEU A 87 -0.49 2.38 -2.80
C LEU A 87 -0.61 1.15 -3.71
N ILE A 88 -1.25 0.07 -3.25
CA ILE A 88 -1.49 -1.12 -4.06
C ILE A 88 -2.34 -0.81 -5.30
N GLN A 89 -3.34 0.07 -5.17
CA GLN A 89 -4.25 0.44 -6.26
C GLN A 89 -3.60 1.36 -7.29
N LYS A 90 -2.77 2.31 -6.87
CA LYS A 90 -2.17 3.36 -7.72
C LYS A 90 -0.82 2.95 -8.29
N VAL A 91 0.03 2.38 -7.45
CA VAL A 91 1.39 1.95 -7.83
C VAL A 91 1.37 0.53 -8.40
N GLY A 92 0.58 -0.35 -7.79
CA GLY A 92 0.48 -1.76 -8.16
C GLY A 92 1.40 -2.65 -7.33
N ILE A 93 0.92 -3.84 -6.96
CA ILE A 93 1.70 -4.78 -6.12
C ILE A 93 3.00 -5.26 -6.79
N SER A 94 2.99 -5.44 -8.11
CA SER A 94 4.18 -5.85 -8.86
C SER A 94 5.25 -4.77 -8.83
N GLU A 95 4.87 -3.52 -9.13
CA GLU A 95 5.79 -2.38 -9.10
C GLU A 95 6.35 -2.15 -7.69
N LEU A 96 5.51 -2.21 -6.66
CA LEU A 96 5.96 -2.08 -5.28
C LEU A 96 7.00 -3.16 -4.92
N ASN A 97 6.83 -4.39 -5.42
CA ASN A 97 7.83 -5.43 -5.24
C ASN A 97 9.10 -5.19 -6.06
N ASP A 98 8.98 -4.66 -7.29
CA ASP A 98 10.14 -4.34 -8.13
C ASP A 98 10.98 -3.23 -7.49
N ILE A 99 10.35 -2.16 -7.00
CA ILE A 99 11.00 -1.11 -6.21
C ILE A 99 11.72 -1.71 -4.99
N ARG A 100 11.04 -2.58 -4.22
CA ARG A 100 11.66 -3.26 -3.05
C ARG A 100 12.92 -4.01 -3.44
N VAL A 101 12.90 -4.77 -4.53
CA VAL A 101 14.07 -5.54 -5.01
C VAL A 101 15.20 -4.60 -5.44
N GLN A 102 14.88 -3.52 -6.13
CA GLN A 102 15.85 -2.51 -6.56
C GLN A 102 16.47 -1.72 -5.40
N VAL A 103 15.69 -1.45 -4.34
CA VAL A 103 16.23 -0.82 -3.13
C VAL A 103 17.16 -1.78 -2.40
N GLN A 104 16.78 -3.06 -2.28
CA GLN A 104 17.58 -4.08 -1.59
C GLN A 104 18.91 -4.37 -2.28
N ASN A 105 18.95 -4.34 -3.61
CA ASN A 105 20.17 -4.57 -4.38
C ASN A 105 20.98 -3.27 -4.64
N GLY A 106 20.44 -2.10 -4.25
CA GLY A 106 21.06 -0.79 -4.43
C GLY A 106 21.06 -0.27 -5.87
N SER A 107 20.18 -0.76 -6.73
CA SER A 107 20.09 -0.35 -8.15
C SER A 107 19.25 0.90 -8.38
N ILE A 108 18.48 1.36 -7.39
CA ILE A 108 17.67 2.58 -7.44
C ILE A 108 18.00 3.49 -6.26
N SER A 109 18.04 4.79 -6.49
CA SER A 109 18.24 5.80 -5.44
C SER A 109 16.93 6.12 -4.69
N LYS A 110 17.04 6.76 -3.52
CA LYS A 110 15.86 7.17 -2.74
C LYS A 110 15.02 8.19 -3.51
N GLU A 111 15.68 9.09 -4.23
CA GLU A 111 15.07 10.17 -4.99
C GLU A 111 14.27 9.61 -6.18
N GLU A 112 14.82 8.60 -6.86
CA GLU A 112 14.11 7.89 -7.94
C GLU A 112 12.89 7.14 -7.41
N VAL A 113 13.00 6.47 -6.25
CA VAL A 113 11.84 5.82 -5.60
C VAL A 113 10.74 6.82 -5.29
N LEU A 114 11.10 7.98 -4.72
CA LEU A 114 10.15 9.03 -4.42
C LEU A 114 9.46 9.54 -5.69
N GLN A 115 10.22 9.75 -6.78
CA GLN A 115 9.66 10.17 -8.06
C GLN A 115 8.72 9.15 -8.67
N GLU A 116 9.06 7.87 -8.66
CA GLU A 116 8.22 6.79 -9.20
C GLU A 116 6.89 6.66 -8.45
N ILE A 117 6.93 6.75 -7.12
CA ILE A 117 5.72 6.65 -6.30
C ILE A 117 4.88 7.93 -6.42
N GLN A 118 5.50 9.11 -6.31
CA GLN A 118 4.79 10.39 -6.39
C GLN A 118 4.18 10.62 -7.77
N GLY A 119 4.83 10.18 -8.85
CA GLY A 119 4.31 10.30 -10.21
C GLY A 119 2.99 9.55 -10.45
N LYS A 120 2.61 8.61 -9.57
CA LYS A 120 1.37 7.81 -9.66
C LYS A 120 0.29 8.26 -8.67
N LEU A 121 0.58 9.23 -7.82
CA LEU A 121 -0.31 9.72 -6.76
C LEU A 121 -0.66 11.18 -7.00
N THR A 122 -1.82 11.59 -6.50
CA THR A 122 -2.20 13.02 -6.46
C THR A 122 -1.51 13.72 -5.30
N GLU A 123 -1.41 15.05 -5.35
CA GLU A 123 -0.82 15.86 -4.27
C GLU A 123 -1.52 15.62 -2.92
N GLU A 124 -2.86 15.48 -2.94
CA GLU A 124 -3.66 15.18 -1.74
C GLU A 124 -3.36 13.79 -1.17
N GLU A 125 -3.18 12.79 -2.03
CA GLU A 125 -2.81 11.42 -1.63
C GLU A 125 -1.38 11.37 -1.08
N ILE A 126 -0.44 12.11 -1.68
CA ILE A 126 0.93 12.24 -1.18
C ILE A 126 0.91 12.90 0.22
N MET A 127 0.16 13.98 0.38
CA MET A 127 0.02 14.65 1.67
C MET A 127 -0.57 13.69 2.73
N ALA A 128 -1.57 12.89 2.35
CA ALA A 128 -2.14 11.88 3.25
C ALA A 128 -1.12 10.83 3.70
N LEU A 129 -0.27 10.35 2.79
CA LEU A 129 0.83 9.45 3.14
C LEU A 129 1.83 10.10 4.11
N LYS A 130 2.24 11.35 3.84
CA LYS A 130 3.15 12.09 4.72
C LYS A 130 2.58 12.26 6.13
N VAL A 131 1.29 12.61 6.25
CA VAL A 131 0.63 12.79 7.55
C VAL A 131 0.56 11.49 8.34
N ILE A 132 0.27 10.38 7.68
CA ILE A 132 0.26 9.06 8.33
C ILE A 132 1.66 8.68 8.78
N ALA A 133 2.68 8.86 7.93
CA ALA A 133 4.07 8.60 8.30
C ALA A 133 4.52 9.46 9.49
N TYR A 134 4.20 10.76 9.49
CA TYR A 134 4.49 11.66 10.61
C TYR A 134 3.83 11.19 11.91
N LYS A 135 2.56 10.77 11.86
CA LYS A 135 1.85 10.26 13.04
C LYS A 135 2.50 9.00 13.60
N GLU A 136 2.91 8.07 12.74
CA GLU A 136 3.54 6.83 13.17
C GLU A 136 4.94 7.04 13.76
N LEU A 137 5.72 8.00 13.23
CA LEU A 137 7.04 8.32 13.78
C LEU A 137 6.99 9.00 15.15
N ASN A 138 5.91 9.75 15.41
CA ASN A 138 5.72 10.50 16.65
C ASN A 138 4.78 9.80 17.66
N LYS A 139 4.35 8.58 17.36
CA LYS A 139 3.57 7.72 18.27
C LYS A 139 4.49 7.04 19.29
#